data_AF-A0A9J6ZWY7-F1
#
_entry.id   AF-A0A9J6ZWY7-F1
#
_cell.length_a   1.000
_cell.length_b   1.000
_cell.length_c   1.000
_cell.angle_alpha   90.00
_cell.angle_beta   90.00
_cell.angle_gamma   90.00
#
_symmetry.space_group_name_H-M   'P 1'
#
loop_
_entity.id
_entity.type
_entity.pdbx_description
1 polymer ?
#
loop_
_entity_poly.entity_id
_entity_poly.type
_entity_poly.pdbx_seq_one_letter_code
_entity_poly.pdbx_strand_id
1 'polypeptide(L)'
;MCRKILTITLLGLLSILPAAGASAPPLHQLDPEARKNLFERFKATESESHLERIKILESAEQCIQQAADRHVYRACEQTEREARKALRQHIKAERLELREELARLRQQ
;
A
#
# COMPACT_ATOMS: atom_id res chain seq x y z
N MET A 1 -21.72 -73.79 6.61
CA MET A 1 -21.08 -73.75 5.27
C MET A 1 -20.34 -72.43 5.11
N CYS A 2 -19.08 -72.52 4.70
CA CYS A 2 -18.17 -71.40 4.46
C CYS A 2 -18.65 -70.48 3.32
N ARG A 3 -18.41 -69.18 3.47
CA ARG A 3 -17.69 -68.42 2.43
C ARG A 3 -17.06 -67.16 2.99
N LYS A 4 -15.73 -67.22 3.12
CA LYS A 4 -14.85 -66.05 3.21
C LYS A 4 -14.82 -65.38 1.85
N ILE A 5 -15.00 -64.06 1.78
CA ILE A 5 -14.36 -63.24 0.74
C ILE A 5 -13.75 -62.03 1.44
N LEU A 6 -12.42 -62.12 1.54
CA LEU A 6 -11.49 -61.05 1.83
C LEU A 6 -11.30 -60.26 0.53
N THR A 7 -11.57 -58.96 0.51
CA THR A 7 -11.05 -58.05 -0.53
C THR A 7 -10.36 -56.88 0.13
N ILE A 8 -9.04 -56.93 0.00
CA ILE A 8 -8.05 -55.88 0.23
C ILE A 8 -8.12 -54.90 -0.95
N THR A 9 -8.08 -53.58 -0.70
CA THR A 9 -7.21 -52.54 -1.33
C THR A 9 -7.81 -51.15 -1.06
N LEU A 10 -7.13 -50.23 -0.37
CA LEU A 10 -6.01 -49.37 -0.80
C LEU A 10 -6.45 -48.26 -1.78
N LEU A 11 -5.98 -47.04 -1.50
CA LEU A 11 -6.02 -45.79 -2.28
C LEU A 11 -7.25 -44.88 -2.13
N GLY A 12 -7.01 -43.84 -1.33
CA GLY A 12 -7.68 -42.55 -1.43
C GLY A 12 -6.91 -41.47 -0.68
N LEU A 13 -5.56 -41.50 -0.72
CA LEU A 13 -4.77 -40.31 -0.40
C LEU A 13 -5.14 -39.27 -1.46
N LEU A 14 -6.14 -38.44 -1.14
CA LEU A 14 -6.46 -37.26 -1.91
C LEU A 14 -5.25 -36.35 -1.78
N SER A 15 -4.42 -36.34 -2.82
CA SER A 15 -3.27 -35.49 -2.96
C SER A 15 -3.71 -34.03 -2.78
N ILE A 16 -3.49 -33.47 -1.59
CA ILE A 16 -3.47 -32.02 -1.41
C ILE A 16 -2.20 -31.56 -2.13
N LEU A 17 -2.25 -31.43 -3.45
CA LEU A 17 -1.28 -30.62 -4.15
C LEU A 17 -1.52 -29.20 -3.64
N PRO A 18 -0.54 -28.54 -2.99
CA PRO A 18 -0.60 -27.10 -2.89
C PRO A 18 -0.65 -26.62 -4.34
N ALA A 19 -1.74 -25.94 -4.72
CA ALA A 19 -1.76 -25.19 -5.96
C ALA A 19 -0.52 -24.30 -5.90
N ALA A 20 0.48 -24.60 -6.73
CA ALA A 20 1.63 -23.74 -6.90
C ALA A 20 1.04 -22.40 -7.35
N GLY A 21 0.95 -21.45 -6.42
CA GLY A 21 0.35 -20.16 -6.69
C GLY A 21 1.11 -19.57 -7.87
N ALA A 22 0.42 -19.36 -8.99
CA ALA A 22 0.99 -18.68 -10.13
C ALA A 22 1.58 -17.37 -9.62
N SER A 23 2.90 -17.22 -9.73
CA SER A 23 3.57 -15.99 -9.31
C SER A 23 3.07 -14.88 -10.22
N ALA A 24 2.50 -13.83 -9.62
CA ALA A 24 2.08 -12.64 -10.35
C ALA A 24 3.19 -12.17 -11.31
N PRO A 25 2.85 -11.78 -12.56
CA PRO A 25 3.83 -11.38 -13.54
C PRO A 25 4.65 -10.19 -13.01
N PRO A 26 5.98 -10.18 -13.23
CA PRO A 26 6.82 -9.06 -12.88
C PRO A 26 6.39 -7.80 -13.63
N LEU A 27 6.69 -6.63 -13.06
CA LEU A 27 6.25 -5.32 -13.57
C LEU A 27 6.57 -5.08 -15.06
N HIS A 28 7.69 -5.61 -15.57
CA HIS A 28 8.11 -5.42 -16.96
C HIS A 28 7.29 -6.24 -17.98
N GLN A 29 6.50 -7.21 -17.51
CA GLN A 29 5.59 -8.01 -18.34
C GLN A 29 4.18 -7.44 -18.42
N LEU A 30 3.87 -6.40 -17.64
CA LEU A 30 2.63 -5.65 -17.78
C LEU A 30 2.62 -4.88 -19.10
N ASP A 31 1.42 -4.58 -19.60
CA ASP A 31 1.21 -3.68 -20.72
C ASP A 31 2.02 -2.36 -20.53
N PRO A 32 2.81 -1.93 -21.52
CA PRO A 32 3.66 -0.76 -21.39
C PRO A 32 2.92 0.54 -21.04
N GLU A 33 1.70 0.72 -21.56
CA GLU A 33 0.88 1.90 -21.28
C GLU A 33 0.35 1.86 -19.85
N ALA A 34 -0.19 0.72 -19.41
CA ALA A 34 -0.62 0.51 -18.03
C ALA A 34 0.52 0.77 -17.02
N ARG A 35 1.72 0.27 -17.30
CA ARG A 35 2.92 0.51 -16.49
C ARG A 35 3.31 1.99 -16.44
N LYS A 36 3.25 2.68 -17.58
CA LYS A 36 3.54 4.12 -17.65
C LYS A 36 2.53 4.93 -16.83
N ASN A 37 1.24 4.62 -16.95
CA ASN A 37 0.18 5.32 -16.23
C ASN A 37 0.30 5.12 -14.71
N LEU A 38 0.59 3.90 -14.25
CA LEU A 38 0.89 3.63 -12.84
C LEU A 38 2.08 4.45 -12.33
N PHE A 39 3.16 4.53 -13.11
CA PHE A 39 4.35 5.29 -12.73
C PHE A 39 4.08 6.80 -12.65
N GLU A 40 3.36 7.36 -13.62
CA GLU A 40 3.01 8.77 -13.63
C GLU A 40 2.14 9.16 -12.42
N ARG A 41 1.15 8.32 -12.09
CA ARG A 41 0.33 8.53 -10.89
C ARG A 41 1.13 8.40 -9.60
N PHE A 42 1.97 7.37 -9.49
CA PHE A 42 2.89 7.22 -8.35
C PHE A 42 3.76 8.47 -8.18
N LYS A 43 4.38 8.94 -9.27
CA LYS A 43 5.22 10.14 -9.26
C LYS A 43 4.43 11.38 -8.83
N ALA A 44 3.19 11.53 -9.29
CA ALA A 44 2.31 12.63 -8.89
C ALA A 44 2.00 12.59 -7.39
N THR A 45 1.61 11.42 -6.84
CA THR A 45 1.35 11.23 -5.41
C THR A 45 2.58 11.55 -4.55
N GLU A 46 3.76 11.09 -4.96
CA GLU A 46 5.01 11.41 -4.26
C GLU A 46 5.35 12.90 -4.33
N SER A 47 5.14 13.53 -5.49
CA SER A 47 5.38 14.96 -5.66
C SER A 47 4.43 15.80 -4.80
N GLU A 48 3.14 15.43 -4.75
CA GLU A 48 2.15 16.07 -3.87
C GLU A 48 2.58 15.92 -2.41
N SER A 49 2.90 14.70 -1.97
CA SER A 49 3.37 14.44 -0.61
C SER A 49 4.58 15.30 -0.23
N HIS A 50 5.48 15.55 -1.18
CA HIS A 50 6.67 16.35 -0.96
C HIS A 50 6.33 17.84 -0.84
N LEU A 51 5.56 18.38 -1.80
CA LEU A 51 5.16 19.79 -1.82
C LEU A 51 4.32 20.16 -0.60
N GLU A 52 3.36 19.33 -0.22
CA GLU A 52 2.53 19.57 0.97
C GLU A 52 3.36 19.53 2.26
N ARG A 53 4.36 18.65 2.34
CA ARG A 53 5.29 18.66 3.48
C ARG A 53 6.07 19.97 3.56
N ILE A 54 6.53 20.51 2.43
CA ILE A 54 7.21 21.81 2.40
C ILE A 54 6.28 22.90 2.93
N LYS A 55 5.04 22.99 2.42
CA LYS A 55 4.05 23.98 2.87
C LYS A 55 3.78 23.89 4.37
N ILE A 56 3.64 22.67 4.91
CA ILE A 56 3.43 22.47 6.35
C ILE A 56 4.63 22.99 7.15
N LEU A 57 5.86 22.72 6.70
CA LEU A 57 7.07 23.18 7.38
C LEU A 57 7.22 24.71 7.29
N GLU A 58 6.94 25.30 6.13
CA GLU A 58 6.96 26.77 5.96
C GLU A 58 5.92 27.45 6.85
N SER A 59 4.71 26.90 6.93
CA SER A 59 3.66 27.41 7.81
C SER A 59 4.03 27.27 9.29
N ALA A 60 4.61 26.13 9.68
CA ALA A 60 5.07 25.91 11.05
C ALA A 60 6.20 26.88 11.44
N GLU A 61 7.16 27.11 10.55
CA GLU A 61 8.23 28.08 10.74
C GLU A 61 7.67 29.49 10.95
N GLN A 62 6.74 29.94 10.10
CA GLN A 62 6.09 31.24 10.26
C GLN A 62 5.37 31.38 11.61
N CYS A 63 4.64 30.34 12.05
CA CYS A 63 3.98 30.32 13.35
C CYS A 63 4.98 30.44 14.50
N ILE A 64 6.07 29.65 14.44
CA ILE A 64 7.12 29.63 15.46
C ILE A 64 7.82 30.98 15.57
N GLN A 65 8.14 31.63 14.44
CA GLN A 65 8.77 32.95 14.44
C GLN A 65 7.91 34.03 15.10
N GLN A 66 6.59 33.86 15.09
CA GLN A 66 5.63 34.78 15.71
C GLN A 66 5.27 34.40 17.15
N ALA A 67 5.75 33.26 17.66
CA ALA A 67 5.39 32.77 18.98
C ALA A 67 5.99 33.66 20.08
N ALA A 68 5.12 34.33 20.84
CA ALA A 68 5.53 35.24 21.92
C ALA A 68 6.03 34.51 23.18
N ASP A 69 5.66 33.23 23.34
CA ASP A 69 6.01 32.42 24.51
C ASP A 69 5.98 30.92 24.21
N ARG A 70 6.33 30.14 25.24
CA ARG A 70 6.40 28.68 25.17
C ARG A 70 5.05 28.03 24.92
N HIS A 71 3.95 28.59 25.41
CA HIS A 71 2.62 28.03 25.20
C HIS A 71 2.22 28.18 23.73
N VAL A 72 2.40 29.37 23.14
CA VAL A 72 2.14 29.61 21.71
C VAL A 72 3.04 28.74 20.83
N TYR A 73 4.33 28.62 21.17
CA TYR A 73 5.26 27.73 20.46
C TYR A 73 4.76 26.28 20.43
N ARG A 74 4.29 25.76 21.57
CA ARG A 74 3.74 24.39 21.65
C ARG A 74 2.46 24.21 20.85
N ALA A 75 1.62 25.25 20.77
CA ALA A 75 0.45 25.24 19.90
C ALA A 75 0.86 25.15 18.42
N CYS A 76 1.88 25.91 17.97
CA CYS A 76 2.41 25.80 16.61
C CYS A 76 2.90 24.38 16.29
N GLU A 77 3.67 23.76 17.18
CA GLU A 77 4.11 22.37 16.99
C GLU A 77 2.94 21.38 16.91
N GLN A 78 1.88 21.62 17.68
CA GLN A 78 0.70 20.76 17.66
C GLN A 78 -0.03 20.86 16.32
N THR A 79 -0.21 22.07 15.80
CA THR A 79 -0.76 22.30 14.47
C THR A 79 0.08 21.61 13.38
N GLU A 80 1.41 21.72 13.43
CA GLU A 80 2.30 21.00 12.49
C GLU A 80 2.09 19.47 12.58
N ARG A 81 2.05 18.92 13.81
CA ARG A 81 1.85 17.48 14.02
C ARG A 81 0.54 16.99 13.44
N GLU A 82 -0.53 17.75 13.61
CA GLU A 82 -1.87 17.44 13.09
C GLU A 82 -1.90 17.51 11.57
N ALA A 83 -1.35 18.57 10.97
CA ALA A 83 -1.25 18.72 9.52
C ALA A 83 -0.44 17.57 8.90
N ARG A 84 0.70 17.21 9.50
CA ARG A 84 1.51 16.07 9.04
C ARG A 84 0.76 14.74 9.19
N LYS A 85 -0.07 14.58 10.23
CA LYS A 85 -0.89 13.37 10.41
C LYS A 85 -1.95 13.27 9.32
N ALA A 86 -2.64 14.37 9.04
CA ALA A 86 -3.64 14.45 7.97
C ALA A 86 -3.01 14.12 6.60
N LEU A 87 -1.89 14.76 6.27
CA LEU A 87 -1.16 14.47 5.02
C LEU A 87 -0.76 13.00 4.92
N ARG A 88 -0.23 12.40 6.00
CA ARG A 88 0.11 10.96 6.00
C ARG A 88 -1.10 10.07 5.75
N GLN A 89 -2.27 10.41 6.30
CA GLN A 89 -3.49 9.64 6.10
C GLN A 89 -3.97 9.73 4.66
N HIS A 90 -3.98 10.93 4.09
CA HIS A 90 -4.31 11.19 2.69
C HIS A 90 -3.41 10.41 1.73
N ILE A 91 -2.08 10.61 1.81
CA ILE A 91 -1.11 9.95 0.93
C ILE A 91 -1.11 8.43 1.11
N LYS A 92 -1.43 7.92 2.31
CA LYS A 92 -1.56 6.48 2.54
C LYS A 92 -2.73 5.89 1.74
N ALA A 93 -3.86 6.60 1.63
CA ALA A 93 -5.00 6.13 0.85
C ALA A 93 -4.65 6.06 -0.64
N GLU A 94 -4.06 7.12 -1.19
CA GLU A 94 -3.61 7.17 -2.59
C GLU A 94 -2.63 6.04 -2.93
N ARG A 95 -1.65 5.79 -2.06
CA ARG A 95 -0.70 4.69 -2.24
C ARG A 95 -1.35 3.31 -2.16
N LEU A 96 -2.42 3.16 -1.39
CA LEU A 96 -3.18 1.91 -1.32
C LEU A 96 -3.90 1.67 -2.65
N GLU A 97 -4.55 2.68 -3.21
CA GLU A 97 -5.22 2.57 -4.52
C GLU A 97 -4.24 2.17 -5.63
N LEU A 98 -3.06 2.79 -5.67
CA LEU A 98 -2.00 2.42 -6.62
C LEU A 98 -1.55 0.96 -6.44
N ARG A 99 -1.45 0.49 -5.19
CA ARG A 99 -1.08 -0.89 -4.88
C ARG A 99 -2.15 -1.87 -5.31
N GLU A 100 -3.41 -1.54 -5.09
CA GLU A 100 -4.56 -2.36 -5.50
C GLU A 100 -4.71 -2.42 -7.02
N GLU A 101 -4.45 -1.31 -7.72
CA GLU A 101 -4.42 -1.30 -9.18
C GLU A 101 -3.28 -2.14 -9.74
N LEU A 102 -2.08 -2.03 -9.19
CA LEU A 102 -0.96 -2.89 -9.57
C LEU A 102 -1.28 -4.38 -9.32
N ALA A 103 -1.99 -4.70 -8.23
CA ALA A 103 -2.43 -6.07 -7.96
C ALA A 103 -3.45 -6.56 -9.01
N ARG A 104 -4.42 -5.71 -9.39
CA ARG A 104 -5.41 -6.03 -10.45
C ARG A 104 -4.75 -6.26 -11.81
N LEU A 105 -3.84 -5.39 -12.22
CA LEU A 105 -3.11 -5.52 -13.49
C LEU A 105 -2.24 -6.78 -13.55
N ARG A 106 -1.81 -7.30 -12.40
CA ARG A 106 -1.06 -8.55 -12.29
C ARG A 106 -1.93 -9.81 -12.31
N GLN A 107 -3.24 -9.67 -12.23
CA GLN A 107 -4.20 -10.79 -12.26
C GLN A 107 -4.87 -10.96 -13.64
N GLN A 108 -4.65 -10.00 -14.55
CA GLN A 108 -5.09 -10.03 -15.95
C GLN A 108 -4.04 -10.73 -16.81
#